data_AF-A0A2T0JWT3-F1
#
_entry.id   AF-A0A2T0JWT3-F1
#
_cell.length_a   1.000
_cell.length_b   1.000
_cell.length_c   1.000
_cell.angle_alpha   90.00
_cell.angle_beta   90.00
_cell.angle_gamma   90.00
#
_symmetry.space_group_name_H-M   'P 1'
#
loop_
_entity.id
_entity.type
_entity.pdbx_description
1 polymer ?
#
loop_
_entity_poly.entity_id
_entity_poly.type
_entity_poly.pdbx_seq_one_letter_code
_entity_poly.pdbx_strand_id
1 'polypeptide(L)'
;MFGGLLAVTWWRPPFPAEQAMHHSLTVAGLVVLILVHRRRRLPFSSYALILIFLGLHSVAARWMYSFVPYDDWTRALFGTSLSEAAGWERNHFDRLVHLAYGLCFGPVVLGFLRGRWAPLIAVEVVLSTSALYELFEWGIALTLAPADAEAYNGQQGDMWDAHKDMALATAGAVLGVLVTRWWQRRADLASVCSDEASSKPAG
;
A
#
# COMPACT_ATOMS: atom_id res chain seq x y z
N MET A 1 -12.49 -14.53 -0.62
CA MET A 1 -11.43 -14.17 0.36
C MET A 1 -11.53 -12.70 0.78
N PHE A 2 -11.43 -11.71 -0.12
CA PHE A 2 -11.48 -10.28 0.24
C PHE A 2 -12.76 -9.85 1.00
N GLY A 3 -13.95 -10.26 0.54
CA GLY A 3 -15.20 -9.97 1.27
C GLY A 3 -15.28 -10.61 2.65
N GLY A 4 -14.62 -11.76 2.86
CA GLY A 4 -14.50 -12.39 4.17
C GLY A 4 -13.60 -11.58 5.11
N LEU A 5 -12.49 -11.02 4.60
CA LEU A 5 -11.63 -10.12 5.37
C LEU A 5 -12.41 -8.88 5.83
N LEU A 6 -13.17 -8.24 4.94
CA LEU A 6 -14.03 -7.11 5.32
C LEU A 6 -15.04 -7.52 6.40
N ALA A 7 -15.71 -8.66 6.25
CA ALA A 7 -16.66 -9.13 7.25
C ALA A 7 -16.01 -9.33 8.63
N VAL A 8 -14.79 -9.89 8.66
CA VAL A 8 -14.00 -10.03 9.89
C VAL A 8 -13.64 -8.67 10.48
N THR A 9 -13.26 -7.69 9.65
CA THR A 9 -12.91 -6.36 10.18
C THR A 9 -14.11 -5.62 10.74
N TRP A 10 -15.34 -6.00 10.36
CA TRP A 10 -16.60 -5.49 10.92
C TRP A 10 -17.18 -6.34 12.06
N TRP A 11 -16.52 -7.44 12.45
CA TRP A 11 -16.96 -8.22 13.60
C TRP A 11 -16.60 -7.48 14.90
N ARG A 12 -17.60 -6.88 15.57
CA ARG A 12 -17.43 -6.11 16.82
C ARG A 12 -16.26 -5.10 16.71
N PRO A 13 -16.40 -4.07 15.85
CA PRO A 13 -15.34 -3.10 15.65
C PRO A 13 -15.14 -2.25 16.91
N PRO A 14 -13.89 -1.99 17.34
CA PRO A 14 -13.65 -1.12 18.49
C PRO A 14 -14.12 0.33 18.27
N PHE A 15 -14.02 0.80 17.02
CA PHE A 15 -14.28 2.19 16.62
C PHE A 15 -15.18 2.22 15.36
N PRO A 16 -16.49 1.91 15.48
CA PRO A 16 -17.34 1.69 14.31
C PRO A 16 -17.49 2.91 13.39
N ALA A 17 -17.55 4.12 13.95
CA ALA A 17 -17.79 5.34 13.17
C ALA A 17 -16.53 5.75 12.39
N GLU A 18 -15.39 5.76 13.07
CA GLU A 18 -14.06 6.06 12.53
C GLU A 18 -13.67 5.00 11.50
N GLN A 19 -13.91 3.72 11.82
CA GLN A 19 -13.70 2.65 10.87
C GLN A 19 -14.56 2.81 9.60
N ALA A 20 -15.82 3.25 9.72
CA ALA A 20 -16.67 3.52 8.56
C ALA A 20 -16.08 4.62 7.66
N MET A 21 -15.57 5.69 8.28
CA MET A 21 -14.92 6.79 7.61
C MET A 21 -13.67 6.32 6.86
N HIS A 22 -12.74 5.59 7.49
CA HIS A 22 -11.57 5.05 6.80
C HIS A 22 -11.96 4.03 5.71
N HIS A 23 -12.98 3.20 5.94
CA HIS A 23 -13.48 2.28 4.91
C HIS A 23 -14.10 2.97 3.70
N SER A 24 -14.48 4.26 3.79
CA SER A 24 -14.95 5.02 2.62
C SER A 24 -13.88 5.04 1.52
N LEU A 25 -12.59 5.16 1.88
CA LEU A 25 -11.48 5.06 0.93
C LEU A 25 -11.31 3.65 0.37
N THR A 26 -11.50 2.62 1.20
CA THR A 26 -11.46 1.23 0.73
C THR A 26 -12.56 0.96 -0.29
N VAL A 27 -13.78 1.43 -0.04
CA VAL A 27 -14.92 1.32 -0.96
C VAL A 27 -14.65 2.09 -2.25
N ALA A 28 -14.17 3.34 -2.15
CA ALA A 28 -13.79 4.13 -3.31
C ALA A 28 -12.71 3.42 -4.16
N GLY A 29 -11.69 2.86 -3.50
CA GLY A 29 -10.63 2.09 -4.13
C GLY A 29 -11.15 0.83 -4.84
N LEU A 30 -12.10 0.09 -4.24
CA LEU A 30 -12.74 -1.06 -4.89
C LEU A 30 -13.55 -0.65 -6.11
N VAL A 31 -14.32 0.43 -6.02
CA VAL A 31 -15.09 0.95 -7.16
C VAL A 31 -14.15 1.32 -8.29
N VAL A 32 -13.08 2.07 -8.01
CA VAL A 32 -12.06 2.45 -9.01
C VAL A 32 -11.41 1.20 -9.60
N LEU A 33 -11.02 0.22 -8.79
CA LEU A 33 -10.43 -1.05 -9.26
C LEU A 33 -11.38 -1.77 -10.23
N ILE A 34 -12.65 -1.90 -9.88
CA ILE A 34 -13.66 -2.55 -10.73
C ILE A 34 -13.83 -1.78 -12.05
N LEU A 35 -13.94 -0.45 -12.00
CA LEU A 35 -14.10 0.39 -13.19
C LEU A 35 -12.87 0.30 -14.12
N VAL A 36 -11.67 0.38 -13.57
CA VAL A 36 -10.42 0.26 -14.33
C VAL A 36 -10.28 -1.15 -14.92
N HIS A 37 -10.56 -2.20 -14.14
CA HIS A 37 -10.51 -3.58 -14.63
C HIS A 37 -11.51 -3.80 -15.78
N ARG A 38 -12.74 -3.29 -15.67
CA ARG A 38 -13.74 -3.40 -16.75
C ARG A 38 -13.32 -2.67 -18.03
N ARG A 39 -12.63 -1.53 -17.91
CA ARG A 39 -12.19 -0.73 -19.07
C ARG A 39 -10.89 -1.23 -19.70
N ARG A 40 -9.95 -1.72 -18.90
CA ARG A 40 -8.56 -1.98 -19.32
C ARG A 40 -8.11 -3.43 -19.16
N ARG A 41 -8.94 -4.30 -18.58
CA ARG A 41 -8.63 -5.71 -18.25
C ARG A 41 -7.26 -5.85 -17.58
N LEU A 42 -7.18 -5.37 -16.33
CA LEU A 42 -5.95 -5.47 -15.53
C LEU A 42 -5.42 -6.91 -15.50
N PRO A 43 -4.09 -7.11 -15.61
CA PRO A 43 -3.50 -8.41 -15.38
C PRO A 43 -3.75 -8.84 -13.94
N PHE A 44 -3.80 -10.16 -13.71
CA PHE A 44 -4.09 -10.73 -12.40
C PHE A 44 -3.14 -10.19 -11.31
N SER A 45 -1.86 -10.04 -11.61
CA SER A 45 -0.86 -9.49 -10.67
C SER A 45 -1.22 -8.08 -10.21
N SER A 46 -1.56 -7.17 -11.13
CA SER A 46 -1.98 -5.81 -10.77
C SER A 46 -3.26 -5.82 -9.95
N TYR A 47 -4.24 -6.63 -10.32
CA TYR A 47 -5.49 -6.75 -9.58
C TYR A 47 -5.26 -7.28 -8.15
N ALA A 48 -4.41 -8.30 -8.01
CA ALA A 48 -4.04 -8.88 -6.72
C ALA A 48 -3.28 -7.88 -5.83
N LEU A 49 -2.33 -7.12 -6.38
CA LEU A 49 -1.60 -6.08 -5.63
C LEU A 49 -2.54 -5.03 -5.04
N ILE A 50 -3.51 -4.54 -5.82
CA ILE A 50 -4.49 -3.58 -5.31
C ILE A 50 -5.38 -4.22 -4.24
N LEU A 51 -5.82 -5.47 -4.41
CA LEU A 51 -6.59 -6.17 -3.38
C LEU A 51 -5.80 -6.42 -2.09
N ILE A 52 -4.50 -6.73 -2.19
CA ILE A 52 -3.61 -6.88 -1.03
C ILE A 52 -3.53 -5.56 -0.26
N PHE A 53 -3.29 -4.45 -0.98
CA PHE A 53 -3.26 -3.12 -0.37
C PHE A 53 -4.60 -2.78 0.31
N LEU A 54 -5.72 -2.95 -0.39
CA LEU A 54 -7.05 -2.69 0.18
C LEU A 54 -7.35 -3.58 1.38
N GLY A 55 -6.79 -4.80 1.41
CA GLY A 55 -6.92 -5.71 2.54
C GLY A 55 -6.14 -5.20 3.76
N LEU A 56 -4.91 -4.75 3.54
CA LEU A 56 -4.09 -4.12 4.59
C LEU A 56 -4.76 -2.84 5.12
N HIS A 57 -5.28 -1.99 4.24
CA HIS A 57 -6.05 -0.80 4.59
C HIS A 57 -7.30 -1.15 5.41
N SER A 58 -7.98 -2.25 5.08
CA SER A 58 -9.16 -2.72 5.83
C SER A 58 -8.81 -3.17 7.25
N VAL A 59 -7.65 -3.82 7.41
CA VAL A 59 -7.09 -4.18 8.73
C VAL A 59 -6.76 -2.89 9.48
N ALA A 60 -6.04 -1.95 8.87
CA ALA A 60 -5.67 -0.67 9.48
C ALA A 60 -6.89 0.10 9.99
N ALA A 61 -7.91 0.27 9.13
CA ALA A 61 -9.14 1.00 9.42
C ALA A 61 -9.88 0.48 10.66
N ARG A 62 -9.84 -0.83 10.93
CA ARG A 62 -10.49 -1.41 12.12
C ARG A 62 -9.93 -0.87 13.44
N TRP A 63 -8.65 -0.55 13.45
CA TRP A 63 -7.94 -0.06 14.62
C TRP A 63 -7.39 1.36 14.39
N MET A 64 -8.01 2.11 13.48
CA MET A 64 -7.66 3.50 13.18
C MET A 64 -6.15 3.68 12.93
N TYR A 65 -5.51 2.66 12.34
CA TYR A 65 -4.07 2.58 12.05
C TYR A 65 -3.19 2.55 13.31
N SER A 66 -3.37 3.48 14.24
CA SER A 66 -2.57 3.66 15.46
C SER A 66 -2.75 2.57 16.52
N PHE A 67 -3.82 1.79 16.47
CA PHE A 67 -4.16 0.79 17.50
C PHE A 67 -4.10 -0.64 16.99
N VAL A 68 -3.50 -0.89 15.83
CA VAL A 68 -3.39 -2.26 15.30
C VAL A 68 -2.51 -3.07 16.26
N PRO A 69 -3.01 -4.19 16.82
CA PRO A 69 -2.35 -4.90 17.91
C PRO A 69 -1.24 -5.85 17.39
N TYR A 70 -0.37 -5.35 16.50
CA TYR A 70 0.69 -6.18 15.93
C TYR A 70 1.68 -6.65 17.00
N ASP A 71 1.89 -5.88 18.06
CA ASP A 71 2.80 -6.24 19.15
C ASP A 71 2.30 -7.44 19.94
N ASP A 72 0.99 -7.52 20.17
CA ASP A 72 0.37 -8.68 20.81
C ASP A 72 0.46 -9.91 19.91
N TRP A 73 0.25 -9.74 18.60
CA TRP A 73 0.42 -10.82 17.63
C TRP A 73 1.85 -11.34 17.58
N THR A 74 2.84 -10.46 17.50
CA THR A 74 4.25 -10.87 17.47
C THR A 74 4.70 -11.44 18.80
N ARG A 75 4.22 -10.93 19.93
CA ARG A 75 4.50 -11.52 21.24
C ARG A 75 3.94 -12.94 21.35
N ALA A 76 2.73 -13.17 20.86
CA ALA A 76 2.13 -14.50 20.84
C ALA A 76 2.86 -15.48 19.90
N LEU A 77 3.43 -14.99 18.80
CA LEU A 77 4.10 -15.83 17.79
C LEU A 77 5.60 -16.04 18.05
N PHE A 78 6.29 -15.04 18.57
CA PHE A 78 7.76 -15.00 18.68
C PHE A 78 8.27 -14.79 20.10
N GLY A 79 7.38 -14.59 21.08
CA GLY A 79 7.74 -14.37 22.49
C GLY A 79 8.24 -12.96 22.81
N THR A 80 8.34 -12.06 21.82
CA THR A 80 8.70 -10.65 21.99
C THR A 80 7.84 -9.79 21.08
N SER A 81 7.55 -8.55 21.49
CA SER A 81 6.84 -7.62 20.62
C SER A 81 7.77 -7.02 19.56
N LEU A 82 7.20 -6.63 18.42
CA LEU A 82 7.96 -6.01 17.35
C LEU A 82 8.54 -4.67 17.79
N SER A 83 7.77 -3.89 18.54
CA SER A 83 8.20 -2.59 19.07
C SER A 83 9.34 -2.76 20.09
N GLU A 84 9.29 -3.76 20.99
CA GLU A 84 10.42 -4.06 21.90
C GLU A 84 11.68 -4.42 21.12
N ALA A 85 11.57 -5.31 20.11
CA ALA A 85 12.71 -5.76 19.32
C ALA A 85 13.36 -4.62 18.50
N ALA A 86 12.56 -3.65 18.06
CA ALA A 86 13.01 -2.52 17.25
C ALA A 86 13.29 -1.24 18.06
N GLY A 87 12.97 -1.22 19.36
CA GLY A 87 13.07 -0.03 20.21
C GLY A 87 12.08 1.08 19.82
N TRP A 88 10.89 0.73 19.35
CA TRP A 88 9.88 1.68 18.92
C TRP A 88 9.01 2.16 20.08
N GLU A 89 8.72 3.45 20.08
CA GLU A 89 7.88 4.11 21.10
C GLU A 89 6.44 4.33 20.61
N ARG A 90 6.17 4.14 19.32
CA ARG A 90 4.84 4.32 18.70
C ARG A 90 4.46 3.14 17.81
N ASN A 91 3.18 3.10 17.43
CA ASN A 91 2.66 2.13 16.49
C ASN A 91 3.03 2.54 15.05
N HIS A 92 3.67 1.65 14.30
CA HIS A 92 4.11 1.94 12.94
C HIS A 92 3.26 1.29 11.84
N PHE A 93 2.01 0.90 12.14
CA PHE A 93 1.17 0.26 11.14
C PHE A 93 0.78 1.20 10.01
N ASP A 94 0.61 2.48 10.28
CA ASP A 94 0.33 3.47 9.23
C ASP A 94 1.49 3.57 8.22
N ARG A 95 2.72 3.70 8.74
CA ARG A 95 3.96 3.60 7.95
C ARG A 95 4.05 2.36 7.07
N LEU A 96 3.60 1.21 7.59
CA LEU A 96 3.51 -0.02 6.83
C LEU A 96 2.50 0.09 5.69
N VAL A 97 1.33 0.71 5.92
CA VAL A 97 0.33 0.98 4.88
C VAL A 97 0.89 1.90 3.80
N HIS A 98 1.61 2.97 4.16
CA HIS A 98 2.25 3.86 3.18
C HIS A 98 3.34 3.16 2.36
N LEU A 99 4.21 2.39 3.01
CA LEU A 99 5.18 1.56 2.30
C LEU A 99 4.48 0.58 1.33
N ALA A 100 3.41 -0.08 1.78
CA ALA A 100 2.63 -1.01 0.98
C ALA A 100 1.88 -0.32 -0.16
N TYR A 101 1.40 0.91 0.02
CA TYR A 101 0.79 1.73 -1.01
C TYR A 101 1.76 1.87 -2.19
N GLY A 102 2.99 2.31 -1.91
CA GLY A 102 4.01 2.40 -2.94
C GLY A 102 4.38 1.07 -3.57
N LEU A 103 4.61 0.05 -2.74
CA LEU A 103 5.00 -1.28 -3.21
C LEU A 103 3.95 -1.91 -4.15
N CYS A 104 2.66 -1.65 -3.90
CA CYS A 104 1.56 -2.17 -4.70
C CYS A 104 1.24 -1.30 -5.92
N PHE A 105 1.14 0.03 -5.74
CA PHE A 105 0.74 0.94 -6.82
C PHE A 105 1.85 1.24 -7.80
N GLY A 106 3.12 1.30 -7.37
CA GLY A 106 4.26 1.55 -8.27
C GLY A 106 4.30 0.59 -9.47
N PRO A 107 4.28 -0.73 -9.26
CA PRO A 107 4.17 -1.73 -10.33
C PRO A 107 2.92 -1.58 -11.21
N VAL A 108 1.77 -1.26 -10.60
CA VAL A 108 0.50 -1.13 -11.32
C VAL A 108 0.54 0.06 -12.25
N VAL A 109 0.97 1.23 -11.76
CA VAL A 109 1.13 2.44 -12.56
C VAL A 109 2.15 2.22 -13.66
N LEU A 110 3.29 1.58 -13.35
CA LEU A 110 4.31 1.23 -14.35
C LEU A 110 3.73 0.42 -15.52
N GLY A 111 2.81 -0.51 -15.25
CA GLY A 111 2.15 -1.33 -16.28
C GLY A 111 1.30 -0.55 -17.28
N PHE A 112 0.90 0.69 -16.94
CA PHE A 112 0.16 1.58 -17.84
C PHE A 112 1.05 2.51 -18.67
N LEU A 113 2.34 2.59 -18.34
CA LEU A 113 3.27 3.55 -18.93
C LEU A 113 4.19 2.87 -19.97
N ARG A 114 4.70 3.66 -20.91
CA ARG A 114 5.66 3.22 -21.93
C ARG A 114 6.86 4.15 -21.99
N GLY A 115 7.99 3.61 -22.45
CA GLY A 115 9.23 4.36 -22.67
C GLY A 115 10.20 4.36 -21.48
N ARG A 116 11.36 4.99 -21.69
CA ARG A 116 12.50 4.97 -20.76
C ARG A 116 12.22 5.68 -19.43
N TRP A 117 11.31 6.65 -19.41
CA TRP A 117 10.94 7.42 -18.22
C TRP A 117 9.80 6.81 -17.41
N ALA A 118 9.16 5.74 -17.91
CA ALA A 118 8.04 5.08 -17.22
C ALA A 118 8.32 4.70 -15.74
N PRO A 119 9.54 4.23 -15.34
CA PRO A 119 9.84 3.97 -13.93
C PRO A 119 9.77 5.23 -13.07
N LEU A 120 10.37 6.32 -13.55
CA LEU A 120 10.42 7.58 -12.84
C LEU A 120 9.02 8.17 -12.69
N ILE A 121 8.23 8.15 -13.77
CA ILE A 121 6.85 8.65 -13.75
C ILE A 121 5.99 7.79 -12.83
N ALA A 122 6.18 6.47 -12.78
CA ALA A 122 5.44 5.61 -11.87
C ALA A 122 5.71 5.94 -10.40
N VAL A 123 6.97 6.19 -10.04
CA VAL A 123 7.36 6.63 -8.69
C VAL A 123 6.79 8.02 -8.38
N GLU A 124 6.88 8.95 -9.33
CA GLU A 124 6.36 10.31 -9.18
C GLU A 124 4.83 10.34 -8.98
N VAL A 125 4.08 9.49 -9.69
CA VAL A 125 2.63 9.37 -9.48
C VAL A 125 2.33 8.89 -8.06
N VAL A 126 3.08 7.94 -7.51
CA VAL A 126 2.91 7.51 -6.12
C VAL A 126 3.27 8.64 -5.15
N LEU A 127 4.42 9.29 -5.33
CA LEU A 127 4.87 10.39 -4.47
C LEU A 127 3.85 11.53 -4.45
N SER A 128 3.45 12.01 -5.63
CA SER A 128 2.50 13.13 -5.76
C SER A 128 1.12 12.79 -5.19
N THR A 129 0.61 11.57 -5.39
CA THR A 129 -0.67 11.16 -4.81
C THR A 129 -0.59 10.94 -3.30
N SER A 130 0.55 10.44 -2.79
CA SER A 130 0.82 10.36 -1.34
C SER A 130 0.85 11.76 -0.73
N ALA A 131 1.57 12.70 -1.34
CA ALA A 131 1.61 14.08 -0.88
C ALA A 131 0.25 14.76 -0.91
N LEU A 132 -0.57 14.52 -1.95
CA LEU A 132 -1.93 15.03 -2.01
C LEU A 132 -2.82 14.47 -0.89
N TYR A 133 -2.62 13.20 -0.52
CA TYR A 133 -3.33 12.57 0.59
C TYR A 133 -2.94 13.21 1.93
N GLU A 134 -1.64 13.37 2.22
CA GLU A 134 -1.16 14.04 3.43
C GLU A 134 -1.64 15.49 3.53
N LEU A 135 -1.65 16.22 2.41
CA LEU A 135 -2.16 17.59 2.38
C LEU A 135 -3.67 17.64 2.64
N PHE A 136 -4.41 16.63 2.20
CA PHE A 136 -5.84 16.50 2.47
C PHE A 136 -6.09 16.22 3.95
N GLU A 137 -5.36 15.30 4.57
CA GLU A 137 -5.46 15.01 6.00
C GLU A 137 -5.05 16.20 6.86
N TRP A 138 -3.97 16.89 6.48
CA TRP A 138 -3.59 18.16 7.10
C TRP A 138 -4.73 19.19 7.00
N GLY A 139 -5.39 19.30 5.84
CA GLY A 139 -6.55 20.16 5.65
C GLY A 139 -7.72 19.83 6.58
N ILE A 140 -8.00 18.55 6.81
CA ILE A 140 -8.99 18.09 7.80
C ILE A 140 -8.55 18.45 9.21
N ALA A 141 -7.30 18.17 9.56
CA ALA A 141 -6.76 18.42 10.89
C ALA A 141 -6.86 19.90 11.31
N LEU A 142 -6.74 20.84 10.36
CA LEU A 142 -6.96 22.27 10.60
C LEU A 142 -8.40 22.64 11.03
N THR A 143 -9.37 21.77 10.78
CA THR A 143 -10.79 21.98 11.14
C THR A 143 -11.21 21.28 12.43
N LEU A 144 -10.34 20.44 12.99
CA LEU A 144 -10.62 19.63 14.18
C LEU A 144 -10.06 20.29 15.45
N ALA A 145 -10.61 19.92 16.61
CA ALA A 145 -9.97 20.24 17.87
C ALA A 145 -8.61 19.50 17.96
N PRO A 146 -7.61 20.02 18.69
CA PRO A 146 -6.27 19.43 18.71
C PRO A 146 -6.22 17.94 19.06
N ALA A 147 -7.05 17.50 20.02
CA ALA A 147 -7.12 16.09 20.41
C ALA A 147 -7.72 15.20 19.30
N ASP A 148 -8.70 15.71 18.56
CA ASP A 148 -9.34 14.99 17.46
C ASP A 148 -8.42 14.96 16.22
N ALA A 149 -7.65 16.01 15.98
CA ALA A 149 -6.65 16.07 14.91
C ALA A 149 -5.54 15.04 15.11
N GLU A 150 -5.01 14.95 16.34
CA GLU A 150 -3.99 13.95 16.71
C GLU A 150 -4.52 12.51 16.55
N ALA A 151 -5.75 12.27 16.99
CA ALA A 151 -6.40 10.96 16.88
C ALA A 151 -6.74 10.58 15.43
N TYR A 152 -7.16 11.55 14.61
CA TYR A 152 -7.52 11.36 13.21
C TYR A 152 -6.28 11.07 12.34
N ASN A 153 -5.22 11.88 12.45
CA ASN A 153 -3.99 11.70 11.68
C ASN A 153 -3.12 10.56 12.22
N GLY A 154 -3.32 10.12 13.46
CA GLY A 154 -2.55 9.03 14.04
C GLY A 154 -1.06 9.34 14.25
N GLN A 155 -0.70 10.61 14.45
CA GLN A 155 0.70 11.08 14.55
C GLN A 155 1.44 10.50 15.76
N GLN A 156 0.73 10.21 16.85
CA GLN A 156 1.27 9.70 18.12
C GLN A 156 2.50 10.50 18.59
N GLY A 157 2.42 11.83 18.49
CA GLY A 157 3.48 12.77 18.86
C GLY A 157 4.62 12.94 17.84
N ASP A 158 4.56 12.31 16.65
CA ASP A 158 5.56 12.48 15.61
C ASP A 158 5.23 13.65 14.68
N MET A 159 5.87 14.80 14.91
CA MET A 159 5.68 15.99 14.06
C MET A 159 6.11 15.81 12.59
N TRP A 160 6.86 14.74 12.28
CA TRP A 160 7.35 14.43 10.94
C TRP A 160 6.57 13.30 10.27
N ASP A 161 5.43 12.88 10.81
CA ASP A 161 4.72 11.68 10.34
C ASP A 161 4.45 11.72 8.83
N ALA A 162 3.68 12.71 8.38
CA ALA A 162 3.39 12.94 6.96
C ALA A 162 4.64 12.90 6.04
N HIS A 163 5.77 13.45 6.50
CA HIS A 163 7.02 13.44 5.73
C HIS A 163 7.60 12.02 5.61
N LYS A 164 7.58 11.26 6.70
CA LYS A 164 8.04 9.87 6.75
C LYS A 164 7.10 8.97 5.95
N ASP A 165 5.80 9.23 5.97
CA ASP A 165 4.79 8.47 5.24
C ASP A 165 4.91 8.69 3.72
N MET A 166 5.08 9.94 3.27
CA MET A 166 5.45 10.23 1.89
C MET A 166 6.76 9.57 1.47
N ALA A 167 7.79 9.61 2.32
CA ALA A 167 9.08 9.00 2.04
C ALA A 167 8.97 7.47 1.93
N LEU A 168 8.20 6.82 2.80
CA LEU A 168 7.96 5.38 2.79
C LEU A 168 7.13 4.95 1.59
N ALA A 169 6.08 5.69 1.22
CA ALA A 169 5.34 5.45 -0.02
C ALA A 169 6.26 5.55 -1.25
N THR A 170 7.14 6.54 -1.28
CA THR A 170 8.11 6.68 -2.37
C THR A 170 9.11 5.53 -2.40
N ALA A 171 9.66 5.15 -1.25
CA ALA A 171 10.58 4.02 -1.13
C ALA A 171 9.92 2.70 -1.58
N GLY A 172 8.67 2.47 -1.16
CA GLY A 172 7.87 1.33 -1.60
C GLY A 172 7.68 1.31 -3.12
N ALA A 173 7.37 2.45 -3.73
CA ALA A 173 7.23 2.56 -5.17
C ALA A 173 8.53 2.27 -5.92
N VAL A 174 9.65 2.82 -5.46
CA VAL A 174 10.98 2.53 -6.02
C VAL A 174 11.25 1.04 -5.97
N LEU A 175 11.08 0.40 -4.81
CA LEU A 175 11.30 -1.04 -4.63
C LEU A 175 10.39 -1.86 -5.55
N GLY A 176 9.09 -1.58 -5.57
CA GLY A 176 8.12 -2.29 -6.41
C GLY A 176 8.43 -2.17 -7.90
N VAL A 177 8.78 -0.96 -8.36
CA VAL A 177 9.19 -0.69 -9.74
C VAL A 177 10.48 -1.44 -10.10
N LEU A 178 11.49 -1.41 -9.23
CA LEU A 178 12.76 -2.11 -9.46
C LEU A 178 12.56 -3.63 -9.55
N VAL A 179 11.79 -4.22 -8.63
CA VAL A 179 11.43 -5.64 -8.66
C VAL A 179 10.71 -5.98 -9.96
N THR A 180 9.69 -5.20 -10.34
CA THR A 180 8.93 -5.43 -11.57
C THR A 180 9.82 -5.37 -12.81
N ARG A 181 10.73 -4.39 -12.87
CA ARG A 181 11.68 -4.24 -13.98
C ARG A 181 12.68 -5.38 -14.04
N TRP A 182 13.16 -5.85 -12.90
CA TRP A 182 14.05 -7.02 -12.85
C TRP A 182 13.35 -8.28 -13.37
N TRP A 183 12.08 -8.49 -13.00
CA TRP A 183 11.28 -9.62 -13.47
C TRP A 183 11.03 -9.55 -14.98
N GLN A 184 10.65 -8.37 -15.50
CA GLN A 184 10.45 -8.15 -16.94
C GLN A 184 11.72 -8.45 -17.73
N ARG A 185 12.87 -7.90 -17.32
CA ARG A 185 14.15 -8.15 -17.97
C ARG A 185 14.53 -9.63 -17.98
N ARG A 186 14.26 -10.36 -16.90
CA ARG A 186 14.52 -11.81 -16.84
C ARG A 186 13.64 -12.59 -17.81
N ALA A 187 12.36 -12.22 -17.92
CA ALA A 187 11.44 -12.84 -18.87
C ALA A 187 11.87 -12.59 -20.33
N ASP A 188 12.25 -11.34 -20.65
CA ASP A 188 12.72 -10.96 -21.99
C ASP A 188 13.99 -11.72 -22.39
N LEU A 189 14.95 -11.90 -21.46
CA LEU A 189 16.17 -12.67 -21.71
C LEU A 189 15.87 -14.17 -21.91
N ALA A 190 14.91 -14.72 -21.18
CA ALA A 190 14.52 -16.11 -21.32
C ALA A 190 13.84 -16.38 -22.67
N SER A 191 13.00 -15.47 -23.16
CA SER A 191 12.34 -15.61 -24.47
C SER A 191 13.33 -15.53 -25.64
N VAL A 192 14.34 -14.66 -25.57
CA VAL A 192 15.37 -14.58 -26.62
C VAL A 192 16.17 -15.89 -26.70
N CYS A 193 16.53 -16.48 -25.56
CA CYS A 193 17.26 -17.74 -25.51
C CYS A 193 16.43 -18.92 -26.06
N SER A 194 15.12 -18.97 -25.77
CA SER A 194 14.24 -20.01 -26.33
C SER A 194 14.08 -19.88 -27.85
N ASP A 195 13.94 -18.66 -28.36
CA ASP A 195 13.80 -18.42 -29.79
C ASP A 195 15.08 -18.82 -30.54
N GLU A 196 16.25 -18.48 -30.01
CA GLU A 196 17.54 -18.87 -30.57
C GLU A 196 17.72 -20.40 -30.59
N ALA A 197 17.37 -21.09 -29.50
CA ALA A 197 17.41 -22.56 -29.43
C ALA A 197 16.48 -23.24 -30.44
N SER A 198 15.29 -22.67 -30.69
CA SER A 198 14.32 -23.21 -31.65
C SER A 198 14.69 -22.98 -33.12
N SER A 199 15.52 -21.97 -33.40
CA SER A 199 15.94 -21.58 -34.74
C SER A 199 17.14 -22.37 -35.31
N LYS A 200 17.84 -23.18 -34.48
CA LYS A 200 18.94 -24.02 -34.96
C LYS A 200 18.38 -25.23 -35.72
N PRO A 201 18.83 -25.51 -36.97
CA PRO A 201 18.37 -26.67 -37.71
C PRO A 201 18.78 -27.96 -36.97
N ALA A 202 17.85 -28.92 -36.87
CA ALA A 202 18.15 -30.27 -36.41
C ALA A 202 19.10 -30.92 -37.42
N GLY A 203 20.38 -30.99 -37.06
CA GLY A 203 21.41 -31.69 -37.82
C GLY A 203 21.27 -33.20 -37.74
#